data_AF-A0A450Z5K3-F1
#
_entry.id   AF-A0A450Z5K3-F1
#
_cell.length_a   1.000
_cell.length_b   1.000
_cell.length_c   1.000
_cell.angle_alpha   90.00
_cell.angle_beta   90.00
_cell.angle_gamma   90.00
#
_symmetry.space_group_name_H-M   'P 1'
#
loop_
_entity.id
_entity.type
_entity.pdbx_description
1 polymer ?
#
loop_
_entity_poly.entity_id
_entity_poly.type
_entity_poly.pdbx_seq_one_letter_code
_entity_poly.pdbx_strand_id
1 'polypeptide(L)'
;MHIHLAAPKENQSAVFHQAIPTHDLDAAVAFYEGKLGCTLARRYDDRVTFNFFDHQVVCHLHPDKIDREVSMYPRHFGITFVDGKDFDHLYEKARTAKCEFFQDTFERFGDLPERHRTFFLVDPSNNLLEFKHYEDPKHIY
;
A
#
# COMPACT_ATOMS: atom_id res chain seq x y z
N MET A 1 -13.25 21.94 6.35
CA MET A 1 -12.36 20.76 6.23
C MET A 1 -10.98 21.27 5.85
N HIS A 2 -10.01 21.20 6.77
CA HIS A 2 -8.66 21.70 6.51
C HIS A 2 -7.95 20.70 5.58
N ILE A 3 -7.51 21.20 4.44
CA ILE A 3 -6.76 20.44 3.45
C ILE A 3 -5.30 20.43 3.94
N HIS A 4 -4.74 19.27 4.23
CA HIS A 4 -3.29 19.13 4.37
C HIS A 4 -2.76 18.58 3.05
N LEU A 5 -2.25 19.49 2.22
CA LEU A 5 -1.56 19.13 0.99
C LEU A 5 -0.13 18.75 1.35
N ALA A 6 0.19 17.46 1.31
CA ALA A 6 1.59 17.04 1.19
C ALA A 6 2.06 17.47 -0.22
N ALA A 7 3.04 18.37 -0.28
CA ALA A 7 3.66 18.76 -1.54
C ALA A 7 4.56 17.62 -2.05
N PRO A 8 4.69 17.42 -3.38
CA PRO A 8 5.67 16.50 -3.94
C PRO A 8 7.10 16.87 -3.50
N LYS A 9 7.98 15.87 -3.37
CA LYS A 9 9.40 16.12 -3.06
C LYS A 9 10.11 16.81 -4.23
N GLU A 10 11.16 17.59 -3.95
CA GLU A 10 12.02 18.19 -4.97
C GLU A 10 12.55 17.10 -5.93
N ASN A 11 12.55 17.38 -7.24
CA ASN A 11 12.88 16.46 -8.35
C ASN A 11 11.88 15.34 -8.69
N GLN A 12 10.68 15.29 -8.11
CA GLN A 12 9.64 14.34 -8.54
C GLN A 12 8.83 14.91 -9.72
N SER A 13 9.09 14.43 -10.95
CA SER A 13 8.40 14.90 -12.16
C SER A 13 7.01 14.28 -12.38
N ALA A 14 6.73 13.14 -11.73
CA ALA A 14 5.45 12.45 -11.80
C ALA A 14 5.17 11.65 -10.52
N VAL A 15 3.89 11.42 -10.25
CA VAL A 15 3.38 10.68 -9.10
C VAL A 15 2.46 9.58 -9.63
N PHE A 16 2.69 8.32 -9.25
CA PHE A 16 1.78 7.23 -9.56
C PHE A 16 0.44 7.44 -8.86
N HIS A 17 -0.66 7.12 -9.54
CA HIS A 17 -2.01 7.21 -9.00
C HIS A 17 -2.76 5.89 -9.21
N GLN A 18 -3.39 5.37 -8.16
CA GLN A 18 -4.20 4.16 -8.20
C GLN A 18 -5.56 4.39 -7.57
N ALA A 19 -6.62 4.06 -8.29
CA ALA A 19 -7.96 3.97 -7.73
C ALA A 19 -8.25 2.52 -7.31
N ILE A 20 -8.81 2.35 -6.11
CA ILE A 20 -9.24 1.06 -5.56
C ILE A 20 -10.62 1.20 -4.94
N PRO A 21 -11.44 0.14 -4.88
CA PRO A 21 -12.73 0.20 -4.22
C PRO A 21 -12.55 0.14 -2.70
N THR A 22 -13.48 0.75 -1.97
CA THR A 22 -13.66 0.54 -0.54
C THR A 22 -15.13 0.36 -0.19
N HIS A 23 -15.42 -0.49 0.79
CA HIS A 23 -16.78 -0.66 1.29
C HIS A 23 -17.21 0.44 2.25
N ASP A 24 -16.25 1.09 2.91
CA ASP A 24 -16.48 2.10 3.95
C ASP A 24 -15.29 3.08 4.02
N LEU A 25 -15.59 4.39 3.92
CA LEU A 25 -14.56 5.43 3.88
C LEU A 25 -13.82 5.59 5.22
N ASP A 26 -14.49 5.37 6.35
CA ASP A 26 -13.88 5.48 7.68
C ASP A 26 -12.98 4.28 7.98
N ALA A 27 -13.39 3.08 7.55
CA ALA A 27 -12.55 1.88 7.61
C ALA A 27 -11.28 2.06 6.78
N ALA A 28 -11.39 2.63 5.57
CA ALA A 28 -10.22 2.95 4.76
C ALA A 28 -9.28 3.95 5.46
N VAL A 29 -9.81 5.05 6.03
CA VAL A 29 -8.99 6.03 6.77
C VAL A 29 -8.32 5.39 7.99
N ALA A 30 -9.06 4.59 8.76
CA ALA A 30 -8.51 3.89 9.93
C ALA A 30 -7.37 2.93 9.56
N PHE A 31 -7.43 2.28 8.39
CA PHE A 31 -6.36 1.43 7.91
C PHE A 31 -5.18 2.23 7.34
N TYR A 32 -5.40 3.04 6.30
CA TYR A 32 -4.33 3.70 5.56
C TYR A 32 -3.63 4.78 6.40
N GLU A 33 -4.38 5.64 7.07
CA GLU A 33 -3.78 6.68 7.93
C GLU A 33 -3.49 6.14 9.33
N GLY A 34 -4.47 5.48 9.96
CA GLY A 34 -4.37 5.07 11.37
C GLY A 34 -3.39 3.93 11.63
N LYS A 35 -3.20 2.99 10.70
CA LYS A 35 -2.29 1.85 10.87
C LYS A 35 -1.06 1.93 9.97
N LEU A 36 -1.27 2.08 8.66
CA LEU A 36 -0.18 2.03 7.69
C LEU A 36 0.69 3.30 7.71
N GLY A 37 0.15 4.40 8.26
CA GLY A 37 0.84 5.67 8.42
C GLY A 37 0.92 6.51 7.14
N CYS A 38 0.00 6.29 6.20
CA CYS A 38 -0.26 7.20 5.09
C CYS A 38 -0.85 8.52 5.60
N THR A 39 -0.85 9.56 4.77
CA THR A 39 -1.48 10.85 5.13
C THR A 39 -2.78 11.02 4.36
N LEU A 40 -3.90 11.29 5.04
CA LEU A 40 -5.15 11.67 4.37
C LEU A 40 -4.98 13.05 3.72
N ALA A 41 -5.06 13.11 2.39
CA ALA A 41 -4.93 14.35 1.64
C ALA A 41 -6.29 15.04 1.44
N ARG A 42 -7.30 14.28 0.99
CA ARG A 42 -8.64 14.81 0.68
C ARG A 42 -9.69 13.76 0.97
N ARG A 43 -10.90 14.20 1.32
CA ARG A 43 -12.07 13.35 1.44
C ARG A 43 -13.30 14.06 0.89
N TYR A 44 -14.14 13.27 0.24
CA TYR A 44 -15.43 13.64 -0.34
C TYR A 44 -16.45 12.59 0.11
N ASP A 45 -17.72 12.80 -0.24
CA ASP A 45 -18.81 11.86 0.11
C ASP A 45 -18.64 10.48 -0.54
N ASP A 46 -17.90 10.39 -1.64
CA ASP A 46 -17.75 9.17 -2.44
C ASP A 46 -16.32 8.60 -2.49
N ARG A 47 -15.33 9.28 -1.88
CA ARG A 47 -13.92 8.83 -1.92
C ARG A 47 -13.03 9.50 -0.88
N VAL A 48 -11.93 8.82 -0.54
CA VAL A 48 -10.79 9.37 0.20
C VAL A 48 -9.51 9.23 -0.61
N THR A 49 -8.64 10.23 -0.55
CA THR A 49 -7.33 10.26 -1.22
C THR A 49 -6.22 10.31 -0.19
N PHE A 50 -5.25 9.41 -0.29
CA PHE A 50 -4.08 9.36 0.58
C PHE A 50 -2.81 9.72 -0.18
N ASN A 51 -1.87 10.38 0.52
CA ASN A 51 -0.45 10.23 0.20
C ASN A 51 -0.01 8.85 0.70
N PHE A 52 0.20 7.95 -0.25
CA PHE A 52 0.66 6.58 -0.07
C PHE A 52 2.14 6.51 -0.49
N PHE A 53 3.06 6.74 0.46
CA PHE A 53 4.51 6.68 0.21
C PHE A 53 4.99 7.57 -0.95
N ASP A 54 4.59 8.84 -0.95
CA ASP A 54 4.83 9.83 -2.02
C ASP A 54 4.16 9.49 -3.37
N HIS A 55 3.20 8.56 -3.33
CA HIS A 55 2.25 8.24 -4.39
C HIS A 55 0.82 8.53 -3.98
N GLN A 56 -0.13 8.40 -4.91
CA GLN A 56 -1.54 8.64 -4.66
C GLN A 56 -2.34 7.34 -4.71
N VAL A 57 -3.02 7.02 -3.63
CA VAL A 57 -4.08 6.00 -3.61
C VAL A 57 -5.41 6.67 -3.32
N VAL A 58 -6.42 6.37 -4.13
CA VAL A 58 -7.78 6.86 -3.99
C VAL A 58 -8.71 5.69 -3.72
N CYS A 59 -9.30 5.65 -2.53
CA CYS A 59 -10.32 4.66 -2.17
C CYS A 59 -11.69 5.22 -2.52
N HIS A 60 -12.37 4.62 -3.49
CA HIS A 60 -13.71 4.98 -3.93
C HIS A 60 -14.77 4.14 -3.23
N LEU A 61 -15.78 4.78 -2.63
CA LEU A 61 -16.88 4.09 -1.98
C LEU A 61 -17.68 3.28 -3.01
N HIS A 62 -17.58 1.95 -2.94
CA HIS A 62 -18.29 1.03 -3.83
C HIS A 62 -18.54 -0.31 -3.14
N PRO A 63 -19.40 -0.36 -2.10
CA PRO A 63 -19.62 -1.56 -1.28
C PRO A 63 -20.05 -2.79 -2.08
N ASP A 64 -20.73 -2.61 -3.22
CA ASP A 64 -21.21 -3.71 -4.07
C ASP A 64 -20.15 -4.31 -5.01
N LYS A 65 -18.95 -3.72 -5.12
CA LYS A 65 -17.87 -4.20 -6.00
C LYS A 65 -16.58 -4.41 -5.22
N ILE A 66 -16.70 -5.22 -4.19
CA ILE A 66 -15.59 -5.69 -3.38
C ILE A 66 -15.42 -7.19 -3.63
N ASP A 67 -14.18 -7.61 -3.88
CA ASP A 67 -13.86 -9.02 -4.01
C ASP A 67 -14.07 -9.71 -2.64
N ARG A 68 -14.92 -10.73 -2.59
CA ARG A 68 -15.24 -11.45 -1.34
C ARG A 68 -14.22 -12.54 -1.02
N GLU A 69 -13.61 -13.09 -2.06
CA GLU A 69 -12.57 -14.11 -1.98
C GLU A 69 -11.26 -13.49 -2.41
N VAL A 70 -10.33 -13.40 -1.47
CA VAL A 70 -9.01 -12.80 -1.70
C VAL A 70 -8.06 -13.88 -2.19
N SER A 71 -7.48 -13.67 -3.35
CA SER A 71 -6.37 -14.47 -3.85
C SER A 71 -5.24 -13.57 -4.33
N MET A 72 -4.01 -14.06 -4.24
CA MET A 72 -2.80 -13.26 -4.52
C MET A 72 -2.80 -12.62 -5.92
N TYR A 73 -3.47 -13.26 -6.88
CA TYR A 73 -3.52 -12.84 -8.28
C TYR A 73 -4.97 -12.71 -8.75
N PRO A 74 -5.26 -11.82 -9.72
CA PRO A 74 -4.29 -11.07 -10.53
C PRO A 74 -4.04 -9.64 -10.05
N ARG A 75 -4.57 -9.24 -8.89
CA ARG A 75 -4.57 -7.84 -8.44
C ARG A 75 -3.90 -7.69 -7.08
N HIS A 76 -2.84 -6.91 -7.05
CA HIS A 76 -2.27 -6.29 -5.86
C HIS A 76 -1.50 -5.05 -6.31
N PHE A 77 -1.17 -4.19 -5.36
CA PHE A 77 -0.34 -3.00 -5.61
C PHE A 77 0.52 -2.73 -4.39
N GLY A 78 1.49 -1.82 -4.48
CA GLY A 78 2.24 -1.39 -3.31
C GLY A 78 3.57 -0.78 -3.69
N ILE A 79 4.58 -0.94 -2.83
CA ILE A 79 5.86 -0.26 -2.96
C ILE A 79 6.99 -1.28 -3.02
N THR A 80 7.91 -1.09 -3.98
CA THR A 80 9.22 -1.73 -3.95
C THR A 80 10.23 -0.75 -3.36
N PHE A 81 10.75 -1.06 -2.18
CA PHE A 81 11.75 -0.24 -1.48
C PHE A 81 13.15 -0.53 -1.99
N VAL A 82 13.89 0.52 -2.31
CA VAL A 82 15.31 0.43 -2.68
C VAL A 82 16.16 0.15 -1.44
N ASP A 83 15.88 0.80 -0.31
CA ASP A 83 16.54 0.53 0.96
C ASP A 83 15.80 -0.57 1.73
N GLY A 84 16.49 -1.66 2.06
CA GLY A 84 15.95 -2.76 2.83
C GLY A 84 15.52 -2.35 4.24
N LYS A 85 16.08 -1.30 4.82
CA LYS A 85 15.67 -0.78 6.14
C LYS A 85 14.29 -0.16 6.11
N ASP A 86 13.92 0.51 5.02
CA ASP A 86 12.59 1.10 4.88
C ASP A 86 11.52 0.01 4.76
N PHE A 87 11.83 -1.07 4.04
CA PHE A 87 11.01 -2.28 4.01
C PHE A 87 10.85 -2.88 5.43
N ASP A 88 11.95 -3.08 6.16
CA ASP A 88 11.93 -3.66 7.51
C ASP A 88 11.13 -2.77 8.49
N HIS A 89 11.28 -1.45 8.40
CA HIS A 89 10.53 -0.49 9.20
C HIS A 89 9.03 -0.54 8.92
N LEU A 90 8.63 -0.66 7.65
CA LEU A 90 7.21 -0.77 7.30
C LEU A 90 6.62 -2.09 7.80
N TYR A 91 7.35 -3.19 7.64
CA TYR A 91 6.95 -4.50 8.13
C TYR A 91 6.69 -4.47 9.66
N GLU A 92 7.63 -3.96 10.45
CA GLU A 92 7.47 -3.86 11.90
C GLU A 92 6.36 -2.89 12.32
N LYS A 93 6.17 -1.80 11.58
CA LYS A 93 5.03 -0.89 11.79
C LYS A 93 3.71 -1.63 11.58
N ALA A 94 3.55 -2.33 10.46
CA ALA A 94 2.33 -3.09 10.15
C ALA A 94 2.04 -4.16 11.21
N ARG A 95 3.07 -4.89 11.65
CA ARG A 95 2.97 -5.89 12.72
C ARG A 95 2.54 -5.26 14.05
N THR A 96 3.17 -4.15 14.44
CA THR A 96 2.87 -3.43 15.70
C THR A 96 1.47 -2.81 15.69
N ALA A 97 1.05 -2.24 14.58
CA ALA A 97 -0.28 -1.67 14.37
C ALA A 97 -1.38 -2.73 14.20
N LYS A 98 -1.01 -4.02 14.22
CA LYS A 98 -1.92 -5.16 14.01
C LYS A 98 -2.70 -5.00 12.70
N CYS A 99 -1.98 -4.72 11.61
CA CYS A 99 -2.49 -4.89 10.26
C CYS A 99 -2.77 -6.38 10.01
N GLU A 100 -3.72 -6.66 9.12
CA GLU A 100 -3.99 -8.01 8.68
C GLU A 100 -3.02 -8.37 7.56
N PHE A 101 -2.27 -9.46 7.77
CA PHE A 101 -1.35 -10.00 6.77
C PHE A 101 -2.07 -11.10 6.00
N PHE A 102 -2.24 -10.90 4.70
CA PHE A 102 -2.65 -11.97 3.80
C PHE A 102 -1.54 -13.03 3.72
N GLN A 103 -0.29 -12.56 3.67
CA GLN A 103 0.88 -13.42 3.76
C GLN A 103 1.99 -12.69 4.53
N ASP A 104 2.50 -13.37 5.56
CA ASP A 104 3.65 -12.90 6.34
C ASP A 104 4.92 -12.84 5.47
N THR A 105 5.98 -12.18 5.94
CA THR A 105 7.21 -11.97 5.17
C THR A 105 7.86 -13.28 4.73
N PHE A 106 8.24 -13.32 3.45
CA PHE A 106 8.92 -14.46 2.83
C PHE A 106 9.87 -13.99 1.74
N GLU A 107 10.79 -14.88 1.36
CA GLU A 107 11.66 -14.68 0.21
C GLU A 107 11.04 -15.33 -1.02
N ARG A 108 11.15 -14.64 -2.16
CA ARG A 108 10.71 -15.13 -3.45
C ARG A 108 11.91 -15.29 -4.36
N PHE A 109 11.87 -16.32 -5.20
CA PHE A 109 12.89 -16.66 -6.19
C PHE A 109 14.27 -17.10 -5.66
N GLY A 110 14.49 -17.18 -4.35
CA GLY A 110 15.58 -17.95 -3.75
C GLY A 110 16.97 -17.57 -4.27
N ASP A 111 17.70 -18.52 -4.85
CA ASP A 111 19.06 -18.30 -5.38
C ASP A 111 19.12 -17.51 -6.71
N LEU A 112 17.97 -17.13 -7.28
CA LEU A 112 17.93 -16.39 -8.55
C LEU A 112 18.36 -14.93 -8.36
N PRO A 113 18.91 -14.27 -9.41
CA PRO A 113 19.31 -12.86 -9.33
C PRO A 113 18.17 -11.91 -8.92
N GLU A 114 16.95 -12.20 -9.35
CA GLU A 114 15.72 -11.43 -9.08
C GLU A 114 15.06 -11.75 -7.72
N ARG A 115 15.79 -12.40 -6.82
CA ARG A 115 15.30 -12.66 -5.47
C ARG A 115 14.94 -11.37 -4.75
N HIS A 116 13.90 -11.48 -3.93
CA HIS A 116 13.40 -10.37 -3.14
C HIS A 116 12.63 -10.86 -1.93
N ARG A 117 12.65 -10.04 -0.88
CA ARG A 117 11.77 -10.16 0.27
C ARG A 117 10.43 -9.51 -0.04
N THR A 118 9.34 -10.13 0.40
CA THR A 118 7.98 -9.63 0.17
C THR A 118 7.05 -10.00 1.32
N PHE A 119 6.05 -9.15 1.58
CA PHE A 119 4.91 -9.48 2.43
C PHE A 119 3.64 -8.84 1.86
N PHE A 120 2.49 -9.40 2.22
CA PHE A 120 1.20 -8.94 1.75
C PHE A 120 0.31 -8.52 2.93
N LEU A 121 -0.19 -7.30 2.88
CA LEU A 121 -1.31 -6.87 3.71
C LEU A 121 -2.62 -7.01 2.95
N VAL A 122 -3.71 -7.14 3.70
CA VAL A 122 -5.08 -7.00 3.18
C VAL A 122 -5.73 -5.80 3.87
N ASP A 123 -6.29 -4.90 3.08
CA ASP A 123 -7.07 -3.78 3.63
C ASP A 123 -8.51 -4.22 4.00
N PRO A 124 -9.31 -3.40 4.71
CA PRO A 124 -10.66 -3.77 5.12
C PRO A 124 -11.60 -4.10 3.95
N SER A 125 -11.22 -3.72 2.73
CA SER A 125 -11.97 -3.90 1.49
C SER A 125 -11.34 -4.96 0.59
N ASN A 126 -10.57 -5.88 1.19
CA ASN A 126 -9.98 -7.02 0.51
C ASN A 126 -8.97 -6.68 -0.60
N ASN A 127 -8.51 -5.43 -0.68
CA ASN A 127 -7.43 -5.08 -1.58
C ASN A 127 -6.11 -5.61 -1.02
N LEU A 128 -5.32 -6.26 -1.87
CA LEU A 128 -3.99 -6.75 -1.50
C LEU A 128 -2.91 -5.71 -1.73
N LEU A 129 -2.10 -5.48 -0.70
CA LEU A 129 -0.95 -4.59 -0.74
C LEU A 129 0.33 -5.43 -0.66
N GLU A 130 1.13 -5.45 -1.72
CA GLU A 130 2.44 -6.10 -1.76
C GLU A 130 3.55 -5.08 -1.51
N PHE A 131 4.42 -5.35 -0.56
CA PHE A 131 5.64 -4.58 -0.36
C PHE A 131 6.84 -5.46 -0.65
N LYS A 132 7.84 -4.92 -1.35
CA LYS A 132 9.00 -5.67 -1.81
C LYS A 132 10.31 -4.97 -1.52
N HIS A 133 11.37 -5.76 -1.41
CA HIS A 133 12.74 -5.29 -1.50
C HIS A 133 13.61 -6.34 -2.21
N TYR A 134 14.20 -5.95 -3.33
CA TYR A 134 15.13 -6.79 -4.11
C TYR A 134 16.55 -6.60 -3.59
N GLU A 135 17.30 -7.70 -3.43
CA GLU A 135 18.70 -7.61 -3.03
C GLU A 135 19.58 -6.88 -4.05
N ASP A 136 19.32 -7.05 -5.35
CA ASP A 136 19.93 -6.25 -6.41
C ASP A 136 18.86 -5.34 -7.05
N PRO A 137 18.97 -4.01 -6.91
CA PRO A 137 17.99 -3.06 -7.43
C PRO A 137 17.87 -3.07 -8.96
N LYS A 138 18.80 -3.69 -9.70
CA LYS A 138 18.68 -3.88 -11.15
C LYS A 138 17.52 -4.79 -11.55
N HIS A 139 17.00 -5.60 -10.64
CA HIS A 139 15.92 -6.55 -10.88
C HIS A 139 14.54 -6.07 -10.41
N ILE A 140 14.41 -4.79 -10.03
CA ILE A 140 13.13 -4.19 -9.68
C ILE A 140 12.15 -4.15 -10.87
N TYR A 141 12.68 -4.07 -12.10
CA TYR A 141 11.92 -3.94 -13.34
C TYR A 141 12.18 -5.10 -14.31
#